data_AF-A0A0S8HFM5-F1
#
_entry.id   AF-A0A0S8HFM5-F1
#
_cell.length_a   1.000
_cell.length_b   1.000
_cell.length_c   1.000
_cell.angle_alpha   90.00
_cell.angle_beta   90.00
_cell.angle_gamma   90.00
#
_symmetry.space_group_name_H-M   'P 1'
#
loop_
_entity.id
_entity.type
_entity.pdbx_description
1 polymer ?
#
loop_
_entity_poly.entity_id
_entity_poly.type
_entity_poly.pdbx_seq_one_letter_code
_entity_poly.pdbx_strand_id
1 'polypeptide(L)'
;MQSKNEQKRQLSRRRFIGYTAAATAYSVIPRIVSGKPFRSPLLFPDSTFGGVPIGAITYSFRELPGQTAEKTLDYLLKCGLSHCELMSGAIEESAGAPTIDFMEIMAEFMPEGPPRPQERAPGGEQDSVPGGERQREEFQMPPGMMEAIQEKQKEVSEWRKNITSMDKFKEIRDMYKKAGVNIHIVKFDNIGADSV
;
A
#
# COMPACT_ATOMS: atom_id res chain seq x y z
N MET A 1 -63.85 15.67 -50.47
CA MET A 1 -62.55 14.96 -50.43
C MET A 1 -61.49 15.92 -49.89
N GLN A 2 -61.06 15.75 -48.63
CA GLN A 2 -59.97 16.54 -48.04
C GLN A 2 -58.73 15.65 -47.95
N SER A 3 -57.70 15.90 -48.76
CA SER A 3 -56.42 15.21 -48.65
C SER A 3 -55.61 15.82 -47.50
N LYS A 4 -55.40 15.05 -46.43
CA LYS A 4 -54.49 15.39 -45.33
C LYS A 4 -53.07 15.53 -45.86
N ASN A 5 -52.49 16.70 -45.63
CA ASN A 5 -51.12 17.05 -45.99
C ASN A 5 -50.19 16.56 -44.87
N GLU A 6 -49.48 15.43 -45.06
CA GLU A 6 -48.47 14.95 -44.11
C GLU A 6 -47.21 15.81 -44.21
N GLN A 7 -47.04 16.73 -43.26
CA GLN A 7 -45.76 17.41 -43.05
C GLN A 7 -44.75 16.42 -42.45
N LYS A 8 -43.84 15.89 -43.28
CA LYS A 8 -42.61 15.24 -42.81
C LYS A 8 -41.82 16.23 -41.93
N ARG A 9 -41.84 16.02 -40.61
CA ARG A 9 -41.01 16.77 -39.65
C ARG A 9 -39.54 16.41 -39.87
N GLN A 10 -38.85 17.13 -40.75
CA GLN A 10 -37.41 17.01 -40.90
C GLN A 10 -36.68 17.59 -39.68
N LEU A 11 -35.74 16.83 -39.12
CA LEU A 11 -34.85 17.29 -38.05
C LEU A 11 -33.98 18.44 -38.60
N SER A 12 -34.15 19.65 -38.04
CA SER A 12 -33.37 20.80 -38.47
C SER A 12 -31.92 20.70 -37.96
N ARG A 13 -30.97 21.26 -38.70
CA ARG A 13 -29.55 21.32 -38.31
C ARG A 13 -29.35 21.90 -36.90
N ARG A 14 -30.17 22.88 -36.51
CA ARG A 14 -30.16 23.48 -35.16
C ARG A 14 -30.63 22.50 -34.08
N ARG A 15 -31.64 21.68 -34.38
CA ARG A 15 -32.09 20.62 -33.47
C ARG A 15 -31.04 19.52 -33.36
N PHE A 16 -30.41 19.14 -34.48
CA PHE A 16 -29.32 18.17 -34.47
C PHE A 16 -28.15 18.66 -33.61
N ILE A 17 -27.66 19.88 -33.84
CA ILE A 17 -26.58 20.50 -33.04
C ILE A 17 -26.98 20.57 -31.56
N GLY A 18 -28.22 20.98 -31.27
CA GLY A 18 -28.75 21.00 -29.90
C GLY A 18 -28.75 19.62 -29.24
N TYR A 19 -29.15 18.57 -29.97
CA TYR A 19 -29.13 17.19 -29.47
C TYR A 19 -27.70 16.67 -29.26
N THR A 20 -26.77 16.91 -30.20
CA THR A 20 -25.36 16.52 -30.02
C THR A 20 -24.71 17.28 -28.88
N ALA A 21 -24.96 18.59 -28.72
CA ALA A 21 -24.42 19.39 -27.61
C ALA A 21 -24.91 18.88 -26.26
N ALA A 22 -26.20 18.53 -26.16
CA ALA A 22 -26.78 17.93 -24.96
C ALA A 22 -26.19 16.55 -24.65
N ALA A 23 -25.96 15.70 -25.66
CA ALA A 23 -25.34 14.39 -25.48
C ALA A 23 -23.87 14.50 -25.04
N THR A 24 -23.09 15.42 -25.63
CA THR A 24 -21.73 15.70 -25.16
C THR A 24 -21.73 16.25 -23.74
N ALA A 25 -22.61 17.19 -23.41
CA ALA A 25 -22.73 17.69 -22.04
C ALA A 25 -23.01 16.54 -21.07
N TYR A 26 -23.89 15.60 -21.42
CA TYR A 26 -24.17 14.40 -20.61
C TYR A 26 -22.97 13.47 -20.44
N SER A 27 -22.08 13.38 -21.43
CA SER A 27 -20.85 12.57 -21.33
C SER A 27 -19.78 13.18 -20.43
N VAL A 28 -19.83 14.49 -20.19
CA VAL A 28 -18.91 15.22 -19.27
C VAL A 28 -19.54 15.53 -17.92
N ILE A 29 -20.85 15.31 -17.74
CA ILE A 29 -21.47 15.38 -16.41
C ILE A 29 -20.86 14.26 -15.57
N PRO A 30 -20.19 14.58 -14.46
CA PRO A 30 -19.77 13.56 -13.50
C PRO A 30 -20.98 12.72 -13.11
N ARG A 31 -20.86 11.39 -13.14
CA ARG A 31 -21.89 10.49 -12.63
C ARG A 31 -22.08 10.73 -11.13
N ILE A 32 -22.92 11.69 -10.77
CA ILE A 32 -23.45 11.89 -9.42
C ILE A 32 -24.54 10.83 -9.22
N VAL A 33 -24.15 9.55 -9.18
CA VAL A 33 -25.06 8.41 -8.92
C VAL A 33 -24.62 7.64 -7.67
N SER A 34 -23.71 8.18 -6.88
CA SER A 34 -23.46 7.70 -5.53
C SER A 34 -23.24 8.91 -4.66
N GLY A 35 -23.87 8.95 -3.49
CA GLY A 35 -23.76 10.03 -2.49
C GLY A 35 -22.35 10.19 -1.89
N LYS A 36 -21.30 9.86 -2.64
CA LYS A 36 -19.91 10.17 -2.31
C LYS A 36 -19.59 11.55 -2.90
N PRO A 37 -18.97 12.46 -2.13
CA PRO A 37 -18.56 13.75 -2.65
C PRO A 37 -17.66 13.54 -3.88
N PHE A 38 -17.92 14.31 -4.95
CA PHE A 38 -17.10 14.27 -6.16
C PHE A 38 -15.66 14.65 -5.80
N ARG A 39 -14.74 13.68 -5.90
CA ARG A 39 -13.30 13.92 -5.80
C ARG A 39 -12.77 14.02 -7.22
N SER A 40 -12.18 15.17 -7.55
CA SER A 40 -11.53 15.34 -8.85
C SER A 40 -10.34 14.37 -8.92
N PRO A 41 -10.28 13.48 -9.94
CA PRO A 41 -9.13 12.59 -10.13
C PRO A 41 -7.84 13.37 -10.46
N LEU A 42 -7.95 14.67 -10.78
CA LEU A 42 -6.80 15.57 -10.95
C LEU A 42 -6.18 16.00 -9.61
N LEU A 43 -6.91 15.86 -8.49
CA LEU A 43 -6.48 16.30 -7.16
C LEU A 43 -6.24 15.13 -6.19
N PHE A 44 -6.84 13.97 -6.42
CA PHE A 44 -6.72 12.79 -5.58
C PHE A 44 -6.65 11.51 -6.42
N PRO A 45 -5.87 10.50 -6.02
CA PRO A 45 -5.84 9.23 -6.73
C PRO A 45 -7.21 8.54 -6.69
N ASP A 46 -7.52 7.81 -7.76
CA ASP A 46 -8.66 6.89 -7.81
C ASP A 46 -8.23 5.59 -8.48
N SER A 47 -7.86 4.59 -7.67
CA SER A 47 -7.45 3.26 -8.13
C SER A 47 -8.60 2.24 -8.04
N THR A 48 -9.85 2.68 -8.20
CA THR A 48 -11.00 1.76 -8.33
C THR A 48 -11.36 1.55 -9.80
N PHE A 49 -11.23 0.32 -10.29
CA PHE A 49 -11.54 -0.04 -11.68
C PHE A 49 -12.73 -0.99 -11.72
N GLY A 50 -13.80 -0.61 -12.42
CA GLY A 50 -15.00 -1.44 -12.52
C GLY A 50 -15.65 -1.76 -11.15
N GLY A 51 -15.42 -0.93 -10.13
CA GLY A 51 -15.89 -1.15 -8.76
C GLY A 51 -14.94 -1.97 -7.88
N VAL A 52 -13.79 -2.42 -8.39
CA VAL A 52 -12.78 -3.15 -7.63
C VAL A 52 -11.72 -2.19 -7.09
N PRO A 53 -11.56 -2.06 -5.75
CA PRO A 53 -10.49 -1.28 -5.16
C PRO A 53 -9.12 -1.95 -5.42
N ILE A 54 -8.19 -1.23 -6.03
CA ILE A 54 -6.80 -1.67 -6.18
C ILE A 54 -5.93 -0.89 -5.21
N GLY A 55 -5.13 -1.61 -4.43
CA GLY A 55 -4.27 -1.02 -3.40
C GLY A 55 -3.01 -1.84 -3.18
N ALA A 56 -2.21 -1.42 -2.20
CA ALA A 56 -1.01 -2.14 -1.77
C ALA A 56 -1.00 -2.36 -0.26
N ILE A 57 -0.48 -3.50 0.16
CA ILE A 57 0.05 -3.65 1.52
C ILE A 57 1.39 -2.94 1.61
N THR A 58 1.64 -2.20 2.70
CA THR A 58 2.82 -1.33 2.82
C THR A 58 4.15 -2.07 2.81
N TYR A 59 4.17 -3.38 3.09
CA TYR A 59 5.34 -4.24 2.92
C TYR A 59 5.97 -4.15 1.52
N SER A 60 5.16 -3.80 0.52
CA SER A 60 5.61 -3.62 -0.87
C SER A 60 6.64 -2.48 -1.00
N PHE A 61 6.69 -1.56 -0.04
CA PHE A 61 7.61 -0.42 -0.01
C PHE A 61 8.80 -0.62 0.94
N ARG A 62 9.03 -1.83 1.48
CA ARG A 62 10.09 -2.12 2.47
C ARG A 62 11.51 -1.81 2.00
N GLU A 63 11.73 -1.81 0.68
CA GLU A 63 13.02 -1.51 0.05
C GLU A 63 13.21 0.00 -0.21
N LEU A 64 12.15 0.79 -0.02
CA LEU A 64 12.21 2.24 -0.16
C LEU A 64 12.67 2.91 1.15
N PRO A 65 13.38 4.04 1.08
CA PRO A 65 13.90 4.70 2.28
C PRO A 65 12.79 5.31 3.13
N GLY A 66 12.96 5.30 4.46
CA GLY A 66 12.01 5.91 5.40
C GLY A 66 10.72 5.10 5.52
N GLN A 67 10.61 4.32 6.59
CA GLN A 67 9.48 3.43 6.86
C GLN A 67 8.47 4.10 7.79
N THR A 68 8.05 5.34 7.46
CA THR A 68 7.07 6.11 8.25
C THR A 68 5.69 6.14 7.58
N ALA A 69 4.65 6.51 8.33
CA ALA A 69 3.29 6.65 7.80
C ALA A 69 3.20 7.72 6.70
N GLU A 70 3.96 8.81 6.81
CA GLU A 70 4.01 9.90 5.84
C GLU A 70 4.73 9.48 4.55
N LYS A 71 5.87 8.79 4.67
CA LYS A 71 6.61 8.28 3.51
C LYS A 71 5.82 7.24 2.76
N THR A 72 5.15 6.36 3.49
CA THR A 72 4.25 5.37 2.92
C THR A 72 3.10 6.03 2.14
N LEU A 73 2.51 7.11 2.68
CA LEU A 73 1.48 7.86 1.97
C LEU A 73 2.03 8.47 0.68
N ASP A 74 3.22 9.08 0.73
CA ASP A 74 3.89 9.63 -0.45
C ASP A 74 4.12 8.55 -1.53
N TYR A 75 4.53 7.33 -1.15
CA TYR A 75 4.67 6.22 -2.09
C TYR A 75 3.34 5.79 -2.73
N LEU A 76 2.28 5.67 -1.93
CA LEU A 76 0.93 5.36 -2.45
C LEU A 76 0.45 6.40 -3.46
N LEU A 77 0.66 7.69 -3.16
CA LEU A 77 0.29 8.80 -4.04
C LEU A 77 1.10 8.77 -5.35
N LYS A 78 2.41 8.52 -5.28
CA LYS A 78 3.27 8.37 -6.47
C LYS A 78 2.86 7.20 -7.35
N CYS A 79 2.33 6.13 -6.76
CA CYS A 79 1.78 4.99 -7.49
C CYS A 79 0.35 5.24 -8.02
N GLY A 80 -0.29 6.36 -7.67
CA GLY A 80 -1.68 6.63 -8.04
C GLY A 80 -2.69 5.73 -7.31
N LEU A 81 -2.35 5.21 -6.13
CA LEU A 81 -3.19 4.31 -5.34
C LEU A 81 -4.03 5.09 -4.31
N SER A 82 -5.33 4.75 -4.22
CA SER A 82 -6.29 5.33 -3.27
C SER A 82 -6.75 4.34 -2.19
N HIS A 83 -6.12 3.16 -2.11
CA HIS A 83 -6.43 2.10 -1.16
C HIS A 83 -5.17 1.44 -0.62
N CYS A 84 -5.12 1.13 0.67
CA CYS A 84 -3.98 0.44 1.26
C CYS A 84 -4.35 -0.44 2.47
N GLU A 85 -3.48 -1.42 2.73
CA GLU A 85 -3.37 -2.15 3.99
C GLU A 85 -2.06 -1.72 4.65
N LEU A 86 -2.13 -1.13 5.85
CA LEU A 86 -0.94 -0.66 6.55
C LEU A 86 -0.38 -1.76 7.43
N MET A 87 0.94 -1.92 7.47
CA MET A 87 1.60 -2.67 8.53
C MET A 87 1.76 -1.81 9.80
N SER A 88 1.79 -2.45 10.96
CA SER A 88 1.75 -1.73 12.23
C SER A 88 3.04 -0.95 12.52
N GLY A 89 4.22 -1.43 12.10
CA GLY A 89 5.51 -0.83 12.45
C GLY A 89 5.56 0.70 12.34
N ALA A 90 5.27 1.25 11.15
CA ALA A 90 5.29 2.68 10.89
C ALA A 90 4.29 3.50 11.73
N ILE A 91 3.15 2.89 12.09
CA ILE A 91 2.07 3.53 12.84
C ILE A 91 2.36 3.47 14.34
N GLU A 92 2.82 2.32 14.81
CA GLU A 92 3.18 2.06 16.20
C GLU A 92 4.37 2.92 16.61
N GLU A 93 5.42 2.99 15.79
CA GLU A 93 6.56 3.88 16.00
C GLU A 93 6.12 5.35 16.11
N SER A 94 5.24 5.79 15.21
CA SER A 94 4.69 7.16 15.26
C SER A 94 3.92 7.43 16.56
N ALA A 95 3.32 6.40 17.14
CA ALA A 95 2.61 6.43 18.42
C ALA A 95 3.52 6.20 19.65
N GLY A 96 4.83 6.05 19.43
CA GLY A 96 5.83 5.90 20.50
C GLY A 96 6.12 4.45 20.89
N ALA A 97 5.84 3.47 20.03
CA ALA A 97 6.24 2.09 20.26
C ALA A 97 7.77 1.92 20.17
N PRO A 98 8.36 0.98 20.93
CA PRO A 98 9.71 0.51 20.66
C PRO A 98 9.83 -0.04 19.23
N THR A 99 10.96 0.20 18.59
CA THR A 99 11.26 -0.35 17.26
C THR A 99 12.10 -1.62 17.38
N ILE A 100 11.85 -2.57 16.48
CA ILE A 100 12.69 -3.75 16.31
C ILE A 100 13.49 -3.55 15.03
N ASP A 101 14.70 -3.01 15.15
CA ASP A 101 15.61 -2.89 14.02
C ASP A 101 16.42 -4.20 13.88
N PHE A 102 15.99 -5.05 12.94
CA PHE A 102 16.68 -6.30 12.66
C PHE A 102 18.13 -6.08 12.21
N MET A 103 18.44 -4.97 11.53
CA MET A 103 19.81 -4.67 11.10
C MET A 103 20.68 -4.25 12.27
N GLU A 104 20.14 -3.51 13.23
CA GLU A 104 20.83 -3.18 14.48
C GLU A 104 21.14 -4.45 15.30
N ILE A 105 20.13 -5.31 15.49
CA ILE A 105 20.30 -6.60 16.17
C ILE A 105 21.31 -7.47 15.40
N MET A 106 21.23 -7.52 14.07
CA MET A 106 22.21 -8.25 13.26
C MET A 106 23.62 -7.69 13.42
N ALA A 107 23.81 -6.37 13.46
CA ALA A 107 25.13 -5.76 13.62
C ALA A 107 25.73 -6.03 15.01
N GLU A 108 24.89 -6.14 16.05
CA GLU A 108 25.32 -6.51 17.40
C GLU A 108 25.84 -7.95 17.47
N PHE A 109 25.11 -8.91 16.88
CA PHE A 109 25.46 -10.34 16.93
C PHE A 109 26.38 -10.80 15.79
N MET A 110 26.47 -10.02 14.71
CA MET A 110 27.32 -10.23 13.55
C MET A 110 27.94 -8.91 13.06
N PRO A 111 28.95 -8.36 13.77
CA PRO A 111 29.59 -7.10 13.40
C PRO A 111 30.27 -7.16 12.02
N GLU A 112 30.75 -8.34 11.62
CA GLU A 112 31.39 -8.58 10.31
C GLU A 112 30.38 -8.93 9.20
N GLY A 113 29.08 -8.93 9.52
CA GLY A 113 27.99 -9.31 8.62
C GLY A 113 27.84 -10.83 8.42
N PRO A 114 26.80 -11.25 7.68
CA PRO A 114 26.62 -12.66 7.35
C PRO A 114 27.82 -13.18 6.53
N PRO A 115 28.22 -14.46 6.70
CA PRO A 115 29.30 -15.03 5.91
C PRO A 115 29.01 -14.82 4.43
N ARG A 116 29.92 -14.12 3.73
CA ARG A 116 29.81 -13.93 2.29
C ARG A 116 29.80 -15.31 1.65
N PRO A 117 28.85 -15.61 0.74
CA PRO A 117 28.96 -16.78 -0.10
C PRO A 117 30.35 -16.76 -0.72
N GLN A 118 31.12 -17.84 -0.58
CA GLN A 118 32.43 -17.92 -1.24
C GLN A 118 32.22 -17.59 -2.72
N GLU A 119 32.87 -16.53 -3.20
CA GLU A 119 32.97 -16.29 -4.63
C GLU A 119 33.60 -17.54 -5.24
N ARG A 120 32.85 -18.24 -6.10
CA ARG A 120 33.44 -19.33 -6.88
C ARG A 120 34.64 -18.74 -7.62
N ALA A 121 35.78 -19.43 -7.52
CA ALA A 121 36.99 -19.07 -8.24
C ALA A 121 36.66 -18.79 -9.73
N PRO A 122 37.25 -17.75 -10.34
CA PRO A 122 37.03 -17.47 -11.76
C PRO A 122 37.53 -18.66 -12.57
N GLY A 123 36.60 -19.41 -13.17
CA GLY A 123 36.92 -20.60 -13.99
C GLY A 123 36.00 -21.82 -13.80
N GLY A 124 35.05 -21.79 -12.86
CA GLY A 124 34.06 -22.86 -12.72
C GLY A 124 33.03 -22.85 -13.85
N GLU A 125 33.09 -23.85 -14.72
CA GLU A 125 32.15 -24.10 -15.82
C GLU A 125 30.69 -23.99 -15.33
N GLN A 126 29.86 -23.26 -16.07
CA GLN A 126 28.43 -23.16 -15.81
C GLN A 126 27.78 -24.50 -16.16
N ASP A 127 27.77 -25.42 -15.21
CA ASP A 127 26.74 -26.45 -15.16
C ASP A 127 25.44 -25.79 -14.70
N SER A 128 24.85 -24.97 -15.55
CA SER A 128 23.44 -24.58 -15.44
C SER A 128 22.60 -25.79 -15.86
N VAL A 129 22.58 -26.82 -15.01
CA VAL A 129 21.61 -27.91 -15.12
C VAL A 129 20.27 -27.37 -14.62
N PRO A 130 19.21 -27.34 -15.46
CA PRO A 130 17.87 -27.02 -14.99
C PRO A 130 17.44 -28.10 -13.99
N GLY A 131 17.24 -27.71 -12.73
CA GLY A 131 16.83 -28.63 -11.66
C GLY A 131 17.91 -29.00 -10.63
N GLY A 132 19.12 -28.45 -10.73
CA GLY A 132 20.14 -28.61 -9.68
C GLY A 132 19.77 -27.83 -8.41
N GLU A 133 19.66 -28.51 -7.28
CA GLU A 133 19.49 -27.89 -5.98
C GLU A 133 20.67 -26.94 -5.70
N ARG A 134 20.38 -25.63 -5.63
CA ARG A 134 21.35 -24.66 -5.12
C ARG A 134 21.55 -24.97 -3.64
N GLN A 135 22.62 -25.68 -3.29
CA GLN A 135 23.09 -25.76 -1.90
C GLN A 135 23.54 -24.37 -1.47
N ARG A 136 22.60 -23.57 -0.95
CA ARG A 136 22.94 -22.43 -0.08
C ARG A 136 23.33 -23.03 1.26
N GLU A 137 24.50 -22.68 1.77
CA GLU A 137 24.79 -22.89 3.18
C GLU A 137 23.66 -22.26 4.00
N GLU A 138 23.03 -23.07 4.84
CA GLU A 138 21.94 -22.61 5.68
C GLU A 138 22.50 -21.63 6.70
N PHE A 139 22.01 -20.39 6.66
CA PHE A 139 22.42 -19.37 7.61
C PHE A 139 21.95 -19.78 9.01
N GLN A 140 22.90 -20.13 9.88
CA GLN A 140 22.60 -20.39 11.28
C GLN A 140 22.55 -19.07 12.05
N MET A 141 21.43 -18.84 12.73
CA MET A 141 21.26 -17.69 13.62
C MET A 141 22.29 -17.78 14.78
N PRO A 142 23.00 -16.70 15.12
CA PRO A 142 23.94 -16.66 16.23
C PRO A 142 23.27 -17.00 17.56
N PRO A 143 23.99 -17.62 18.51
CA PRO A 143 23.51 -17.79 19.87
C PRO A 143 23.09 -16.46 20.49
N GLY A 144 21.97 -16.44 21.21
CA GLY A 144 21.44 -15.25 21.88
C GLY A 144 20.67 -14.26 20.99
N MET A 145 20.85 -14.29 19.67
CA MET A 145 20.14 -13.36 18.77
C MET A 145 18.62 -13.56 18.81
N MET A 146 18.16 -14.82 18.84
CA MET A 146 16.74 -15.15 18.97
C MET A 146 16.15 -14.68 20.30
N GLU A 147 16.92 -14.75 21.39
CA GLU A 147 16.49 -14.28 22.71
C GLU A 147 16.36 -12.75 22.73
N ALA A 148 17.32 -12.03 22.14
CA ALA A 148 17.27 -10.57 22.00
C ALA A 148 16.06 -10.12 21.18
N ILE A 149 15.77 -10.81 20.06
CA ILE A 149 14.56 -10.55 19.27
C ILE A 149 13.30 -10.78 20.12
N GLN A 150 13.23 -11.88 20.88
CA GLN A 150 12.08 -12.17 21.74
C GLN A 150 11.90 -11.14 22.86
N GLU A 151 12.99 -10.64 23.45
CA GLU A 151 12.93 -9.59 24.47
C GLU A 151 12.36 -8.30 23.89
N LYS A 152 12.85 -7.86 22.73
CA LYS A 152 12.30 -6.69 22.02
C LYS A 152 10.83 -6.88 21.63
N GLN A 153 10.45 -8.09 21.23
CA GLN A 153 9.05 -8.40 20.94
C GLN A 153 8.16 -8.31 22.20
N LYS A 154 8.66 -8.70 23.37
CA LYS A 154 7.95 -8.53 24.65
C LYS A 154 7.79 -7.06 25.01
N GLU A 155 8.82 -6.23 24.81
CA GLU A 155 8.73 -4.78 25.03
C GLU A 155 7.59 -4.16 24.19
N VAL A 156 7.50 -4.54 22.91
CA VAL A 156 6.42 -4.09 22.01
C VAL A 156 5.06 -4.62 22.47
N SER A 157 4.97 -5.90 22.90
CA SER A 157 3.72 -6.48 23.42
C SER A 157 3.22 -5.75 24.67
N GLU A 158 4.12 -5.47 25.62
CA GLU A 158 3.78 -4.71 26.82
C GLU A 158 3.39 -3.27 26.50
N TRP A 159 4.06 -2.63 25.53
CA TRP A 159 3.63 -1.32 25.04
C TRP A 159 2.20 -1.36 24.45
N ARG A 160 1.88 -2.37 23.63
CA ARG A 160 0.52 -2.54 23.05
C ARG A 160 -0.56 -2.72 24.12
N LYS A 161 -0.24 -3.36 25.25
CA LYS A 161 -1.17 -3.54 26.37
C LYS A 161 -1.38 -2.26 27.19
N ASN A 162 -0.36 -1.40 27.25
CA ASN A 162 -0.35 -0.22 28.10
C ASN A 162 -0.65 1.10 27.38
N ILE A 163 -0.60 1.15 26.04
CA ILE A 163 -0.96 2.36 25.30
C ILE A 163 -2.44 2.73 25.54
N THR A 164 -2.67 3.96 25.98
CA THR A 164 -4.00 4.48 26.34
C THR A 164 -4.55 5.51 25.35
N SER A 165 -3.68 6.22 24.62
CA SER A 165 -4.12 7.21 23.63
C SER A 165 -4.17 6.63 22.22
N MET A 166 -5.27 6.92 21.53
CA MET A 166 -5.47 6.59 20.11
C MET A 166 -5.27 7.81 19.19
N ASP A 167 -4.78 8.93 19.71
CA ASP A 167 -4.80 10.19 18.98
C ASP A 167 -3.86 10.18 17.78
N LYS A 168 -2.70 9.53 17.89
CA LYS A 168 -1.78 9.41 16.77
C LYS A 168 -2.34 8.55 15.64
N PHE A 169 -3.03 7.45 15.98
CA PHE A 169 -3.73 6.61 15.01
C PHE A 169 -4.83 7.40 14.28
N LYS A 170 -5.57 8.27 14.99
CA LYS A 170 -6.56 9.16 14.37
C LYS A 170 -5.90 10.17 13.44
N GLU A 171 -4.80 10.79 13.86
CA GLU A 171 -4.03 11.74 13.05
C GLU A 171 -3.58 11.09 11.72
N ILE A 172 -3.02 9.88 11.79
CA ILE A 172 -2.58 9.13 10.61
C ILE A 172 -3.77 8.80 9.70
N ARG A 173 -4.87 8.30 10.27
CA ARG A 173 -6.10 8.03 9.51
C ARG A 173 -6.60 9.29 8.79
N ASP A 174 -6.62 10.41 9.49
CA ASP A 174 -7.15 11.66 8.96
C ASP A 174 -6.22 12.24 7.89
N MET A 175 -4.90 12.10 8.04
CA MET A 175 -3.90 12.43 7.03
C MET A 175 -4.12 11.65 5.73
N TYR A 176 -4.28 10.32 5.80
CA TYR A 176 -4.54 9.47 4.63
C TYR A 176 -5.88 9.81 3.98
N LYS A 177 -6.93 9.96 4.80
CA LYS A 177 -8.28 10.32 4.33
C LYS A 177 -8.30 11.67 3.62
N LYS A 178 -7.55 12.65 4.14
CA LYS A 178 -7.38 13.98 3.55
C LYS A 178 -6.68 13.91 2.20
N ALA A 179 -5.70 13.02 2.05
CA ALA A 179 -4.99 12.75 0.80
C ALA A 179 -5.75 11.83 -0.17
N GLY A 180 -6.99 11.43 0.15
CA GLY A 180 -7.82 10.61 -0.72
C GLY A 180 -7.49 9.11 -0.68
N VAL A 181 -6.63 8.67 0.24
CA VAL A 181 -6.25 7.25 0.40
C VAL A 181 -7.07 6.63 1.54
N ASN A 182 -7.70 5.49 1.26
CA ASN A 182 -8.47 4.73 2.25
C ASN A 182 -7.60 3.61 2.84
N ILE A 183 -7.41 3.66 4.15
CA ILE A 183 -6.83 2.55 4.92
C ILE A 183 -7.96 1.56 5.20
N HIS A 184 -7.83 0.33 4.67
CA HIS A 184 -8.84 -0.70 4.88
C HIS A 184 -8.58 -1.54 6.12
N ILE A 185 -7.32 -1.90 6.32
CA ILE A 185 -6.86 -2.83 7.36
C ILE A 185 -5.51 -2.32 7.88
N VAL A 186 -5.26 -2.54 9.18
CA VAL A 186 -3.93 -2.48 9.76
C VAL A 186 -3.52 -3.91 10.14
N LYS A 187 -2.47 -4.42 9.48
CA LYS A 187 -1.84 -5.70 9.79
C LYS A 187 -0.83 -5.49 10.90
N PHE A 188 -1.14 -6.00 12.08
CA PHE A 188 -0.20 -6.01 13.19
C PHE A 188 0.83 -7.12 13.00
N ASP A 189 2.09 -6.75 13.14
CA ASP A 189 3.18 -7.72 13.05
C ASP A 189 3.38 -8.45 14.37
N ASN A 190 3.78 -9.73 14.23
CA ASN A 190 4.24 -10.57 15.34
C ASN A 190 3.22 -10.74 16.49
N ILE A 191 1.92 -10.77 16.17
CA ILE A 191 0.88 -11.12 17.15
C ILE A 191 1.08 -12.57 17.61
N GLY A 192 1.13 -12.79 18.93
CA GLY A 192 1.16 -14.12 19.55
C GLY A 192 2.55 -14.74 19.71
N ALA A 193 3.62 -14.01 19.39
CA ALA A 193 4.99 -14.50 19.59
C ALA A 193 5.40 -14.64 21.06
N ASP A 194 4.70 -13.95 21.96
CA ASP A 194 4.82 -14.07 23.41
C ASP A 194 3.92 -15.18 23.98
N SER A 195 3.32 -16.04 23.14
CA SER A 195 2.35 -17.08 23.53
C SER A 195 1.20 -16.47 24.35
N VAL A 196 0.30 -15.79 23.63
CA VAL A 196 -0.97 -15.14 24.05
C VAL A 196 -1.33 -15.23 25.54
#